data_AF-A0A1G8RNY6-F1
#
_entry.id   AF-A0A1G8RNY6-F1
#
_cell.length_a   1.000
_cell.length_b   1.000
_cell.length_c   1.000
_cell.angle_alpha   90.00
_cell.angle_beta   90.00
_cell.angle_gamma   90.00
#
_symmetry.space_group_name_H-M   'P 1'
#
loop_
_entity.id
_entity.type
_entity.pdbx_description
1 polymer ?
#
loop_
_entity_poly.entity_id
_entity_poly.type
_entity_poly.pdbx_seq_one_letter_code
_entity_poly.pdbx_strand_id
1 'polypeptide(L)'
;MDSLPAAVASALVESDSETSDWPARWQALTAVSVELQSLLVTDPGPRLVALIEEIVTQLADGVATSRRHRVELAELAHRVLGIHARACAQTGTDPRRLADWLLDLQLQHPDAPDVSLAAYSGALDDDGLARYRERAVALFEPLPVIGFGETGRYDRARWALLRVMEELAEYTEDVDLQLLVLSKDLSSGWHYLQVATVLRDNGRSEEALEWVERGLRAVGGRGAALRLIDLAVEEHLRRGAPQRALQVCREAFFARPNLDVYLKIRALVVHTDEWPPLRAELVNHLVQDGSRLAVEVYRRIVEVELARRGIEEQDLVMDLLEQLRGLQPDAFADYLEHIRSRHVADRELLDELSKRGF
;
A
#
# COMPACT_ATOMS: atom_id res chain seq x y z
N MET A 1 21.53 -21.85 -36.64
CA MET A 1 20.28 -21.26 -36.10
C MET A 1 19.28 -22.35 -35.77
N ASP A 2 18.87 -23.19 -36.73
CA ASP A 2 17.74 -24.14 -36.56
C ASP A 2 17.92 -25.21 -35.46
N SER A 3 19.14 -25.48 -35.00
CA SER A 3 19.41 -26.47 -33.96
C SER A 3 19.29 -25.93 -32.53
N LEU A 4 19.23 -24.60 -32.33
CA LEU A 4 19.25 -24.01 -30.99
C LEU A 4 18.00 -24.34 -30.16
N PRO A 5 16.76 -24.27 -30.70
CA PRO A 5 15.57 -24.64 -29.93
C PRO A 5 15.58 -26.13 -29.56
N ALA A 6 16.06 -26.99 -30.44
CA ALA A 6 16.21 -28.43 -30.15
C ALA A 6 17.23 -28.68 -29.03
N ALA A 7 18.32 -27.91 -28.98
CA ALA A 7 19.31 -28.00 -27.90
C ALA A 7 18.71 -27.56 -26.55
N VAL A 8 17.93 -26.47 -26.53
CA VAL A 8 17.24 -26.00 -25.31
C VAL A 8 16.21 -27.03 -24.85
N ALA A 9 15.33 -27.49 -25.73
CA ALA A 9 14.35 -28.54 -25.42
C ALA A 9 15.04 -29.80 -24.85
N SER A 10 16.12 -30.27 -25.47
CA SER A 10 16.87 -31.43 -25.00
C SER A 10 17.53 -31.22 -23.63
N ALA A 11 17.97 -30.00 -23.31
CA ALA A 11 18.59 -29.69 -22.02
C ALA A 11 17.57 -29.50 -20.90
N LEU A 12 16.32 -29.13 -21.23
CA LEU A 12 15.22 -29.00 -20.27
C LEU A 12 14.53 -30.33 -19.94
N VAL A 13 14.62 -31.33 -20.83
CA VAL A 13 14.10 -32.68 -20.57
C VAL A 13 14.73 -33.26 -19.30
N GLU A 14 13.89 -33.72 -18.36
CA GLU A 14 14.29 -34.33 -17.09
C GLU A 14 15.19 -33.44 -16.22
N SER A 15 15.08 -32.11 -16.31
CA SER A 15 15.88 -31.16 -15.51
C SER A 15 15.83 -31.45 -14.01
N ASP A 16 14.70 -31.96 -13.51
CA ASP A 16 14.46 -32.27 -12.09
C ASP A 16 14.80 -33.72 -11.68
N SER A 17 15.29 -34.56 -12.60
CA SER A 17 15.67 -35.94 -12.28
C SER A 17 16.91 -35.99 -11.38
N GLU A 18 16.94 -36.88 -10.38
CA GLU A 18 18.12 -37.09 -9.54
C GLU A 18 19.32 -37.66 -10.29
N THR A 19 19.09 -38.25 -11.46
CA THR A 19 20.13 -38.79 -12.35
C THR A 19 20.53 -37.82 -13.48
N SER A 20 19.98 -36.60 -13.47
CA SER A 20 20.28 -35.54 -14.44
C SER A 20 21.73 -35.06 -14.31
N ASP A 21 22.48 -35.05 -15.41
CA ASP A 21 23.74 -34.31 -15.51
C ASP A 21 23.45 -32.82 -15.72
N TRP A 22 22.92 -32.18 -14.68
CA TRP A 22 22.56 -30.76 -14.71
C TRP A 22 23.72 -29.85 -15.11
N PRO A 23 24.97 -30.03 -14.61
CA PRO A 23 26.10 -29.19 -15.06
C PRO A 23 26.30 -29.19 -16.58
N ALA A 24 26.23 -30.34 -17.24
CA ALA A 24 26.37 -30.41 -18.70
C ALA A 24 25.16 -29.77 -19.42
N ARG A 25 23.94 -30.01 -18.93
CA ARG A 25 22.71 -29.40 -19.48
C ARG A 25 22.73 -27.87 -19.34
N TRP A 26 23.15 -27.37 -18.18
CA TRP A 26 23.32 -25.95 -17.91
C TRP A 26 24.39 -25.32 -18.81
N GLN A 27 25.50 -26.02 -19.04
CA GLN A 27 26.52 -25.58 -19.99
C GLN A 27 25.96 -25.48 -21.42
N ALA A 28 25.11 -26.43 -21.84
CA ALA A 28 24.45 -26.36 -23.14
C ALA A 28 23.49 -25.16 -23.24
N LEU A 29 22.66 -24.92 -22.22
CA LEU A 29 21.75 -23.78 -22.15
C LEU A 29 22.48 -22.43 -22.19
N THR A 30 23.56 -22.31 -21.43
CA THR A 30 24.38 -21.09 -21.43
C THR A 30 25.12 -20.88 -22.75
N ALA A 31 25.56 -21.95 -23.41
CA ALA A 31 26.15 -21.88 -24.76
C ALA A 31 25.14 -21.36 -25.80
N VAL A 32 23.85 -21.72 -25.69
CA VAL A 32 22.80 -21.15 -26.55
C VAL A 32 22.72 -19.63 -26.37
N SER A 33 22.75 -19.12 -25.13
CA SER A 33 22.76 -17.68 -24.89
C SER A 33 23.98 -16.97 -25.51
N VAL A 34 25.16 -17.59 -25.49
CA VAL A 34 26.38 -17.04 -26.12
C VAL A 34 26.23 -17.01 -27.63
N GLU A 35 25.70 -18.08 -28.23
CA GLU A 35 25.46 -18.16 -29.67
C GLU A 35 24.46 -17.09 -30.14
N LEU A 36 23.38 -16.87 -29.38
CA LEU A 36 22.41 -15.80 -29.68
C LEU A 36 23.06 -14.41 -29.65
N GLN A 37 24.01 -14.15 -28.75
CA GLN A 37 24.76 -12.90 -28.73
C GLN A 37 25.68 -12.76 -29.95
N SER A 38 26.32 -13.85 -30.38
CA SER A 38 27.12 -13.88 -31.60
C SER A 38 26.27 -13.57 -32.84
N LEU A 39 25.10 -14.21 -32.96
CA LEU A 39 24.16 -13.99 -34.04
C LEU A 39 23.61 -12.56 -34.06
N LEU A 40 23.36 -11.96 -32.89
CA LEU A 40 22.94 -10.56 -32.80
C LEU A 40 23.96 -9.59 -33.42
N VAL A 41 25.26 -9.92 -33.37
CA VAL A 41 26.32 -9.09 -33.97
C VAL A 41 26.52 -9.40 -35.46
N THR A 42 26.34 -10.66 -35.86
CA THR A 42 26.75 -11.16 -37.18
C THR A 42 25.62 -11.20 -38.21
N ASP A 43 24.38 -11.48 -37.79
CA ASP A 43 23.20 -11.57 -38.65
C ASP A 43 21.93 -11.12 -37.88
N PRO A 44 21.84 -9.84 -37.47
CA PRO A 44 20.64 -9.31 -36.86
C PRO A 44 19.51 -9.27 -37.90
N GLY A 45 18.47 -10.06 -37.70
CA GLY A 45 17.33 -10.11 -38.60
C GLY A 45 16.05 -10.65 -37.95
N PRO A 46 14.89 -10.53 -38.63
CA PRO A 46 13.60 -10.97 -38.09
C PRO A 46 13.56 -12.47 -37.74
N ARG A 47 14.38 -13.30 -38.41
CA ARG A 47 14.53 -14.72 -38.08
C ARG A 47 15.18 -14.94 -36.72
N LEU A 48 16.17 -14.11 -36.36
CA LEU A 48 16.80 -14.16 -35.04
C LEU A 48 15.82 -13.74 -33.95
N VAL A 49 14.99 -12.71 -34.20
CA VAL A 49 13.92 -12.30 -33.28
C VAL A 49 12.99 -13.48 -32.98
N ALA A 50 12.42 -14.10 -34.01
CA ALA A 50 11.52 -15.25 -33.86
C ALA A 50 12.20 -16.44 -33.15
N LEU A 51 13.47 -16.69 -33.44
CA LEU A 51 14.27 -17.73 -32.79
C LEU A 51 14.46 -17.46 -31.29
N ILE A 52 14.74 -16.21 -30.92
CA ILE A 52 14.89 -15.83 -29.52
C ILE A 52 13.54 -15.93 -28.80
N GLU A 53 12.43 -15.52 -29.42
CA GLU A 53 11.08 -15.66 -28.84
C GLU A 53 10.78 -17.12 -28.49
N GLU A 54 11.04 -18.06 -29.41
CA GLU A 54 10.86 -19.50 -29.15
C GLU A 54 11.72 -19.99 -27.98
N ILE A 55 12.99 -19.59 -27.93
CA ILE A 55 13.91 -19.99 -26.85
C ILE A 55 13.48 -19.39 -25.50
N VAL A 56 13.01 -18.13 -25.47
CA VAL A 56 12.48 -17.52 -24.25
C VAL A 56 11.27 -18.29 -23.75
N THR A 57 10.33 -18.65 -24.61
CA THR A 57 9.16 -19.47 -24.25
C THR A 57 9.58 -20.82 -23.67
N GLN A 58 10.53 -21.53 -24.30
CA GLN A 58 11.01 -22.81 -23.79
C GLN A 58 11.68 -22.68 -22.41
N LEU A 59 12.49 -21.63 -22.20
CA LEU A 59 13.10 -21.37 -20.89
C LEU A 59 12.04 -21.05 -19.84
N ALA A 60 11.02 -20.26 -20.19
CA ALA A 60 9.91 -19.92 -19.31
C ALA A 60 9.05 -21.16 -18.93
N ASP A 61 8.80 -22.07 -19.87
CA ASP A 61 8.23 -23.39 -19.59
C ASP A 61 9.10 -24.21 -18.64
N GLY A 62 10.42 -24.14 -18.82
CA GLY A 62 11.40 -24.76 -17.92
C GLY A 62 11.33 -24.22 -16.49
N VAL A 63 11.16 -22.91 -16.32
CA VAL A 63 10.98 -22.26 -15.00
C VAL A 63 9.70 -22.76 -14.33
N ALA A 64 8.60 -22.81 -15.08
CA ALA A 64 7.29 -23.21 -14.54
C ALA A 64 7.28 -24.67 -14.08
N THR A 65 8.03 -25.53 -14.76
CA THR A 65 8.05 -26.98 -14.50
C THR A 65 9.16 -27.43 -13.55
N SER A 66 10.32 -26.77 -13.52
CA SER A 66 11.43 -27.12 -12.63
C SER A 66 11.22 -26.65 -11.20
N ARG A 67 11.52 -27.52 -10.25
CA ARG A 67 11.60 -27.24 -8.82
C ARG A 67 13.02 -27.01 -8.35
N ARG A 68 14.01 -27.71 -8.93
CA ARG A 68 15.40 -27.68 -8.45
C ARG A 68 16.22 -26.54 -9.05
N HIS A 69 15.93 -26.15 -10.28
CA HIS A 69 16.75 -25.21 -11.06
C HIS A 69 15.98 -23.98 -11.54
N ARG A 70 14.87 -23.69 -10.86
CA ARG A 70 13.96 -22.60 -11.23
C ARG A 70 14.66 -21.24 -11.30
N VAL A 71 15.52 -20.97 -10.32
CA VAL A 71 16.21 -19.67 -10.20
C VAL A 71 17.20 -19.49 -11.34
N GLU A 72 18.06 -20.48 -11.60
CA GLU A 72 19.03 -20.42 -12.69
C GLU A 72 18.33 -20.30 -14.05
N LEU A 73 17.26 -21.07 -14.28
CA LEU A 73 16.47 -20.97 -15.50
C LEU A 73 15.82 -19.58 -15.67
N ALA A 74 15.32 -18.98 -14.59
CA ALA A 74 14.72 -17.64 -14.63
C ALA A 74 15.77 -16.57 -14.97
N GLU A 75 16.96 -16.64 -14.38
CA GLU A 75 18.08 -15.75 -14.70
C GLU A 75 18.51 -15.87 -16.17
N LEU A 76 18.55 -17.09 -16.71
CA LEU A 76 18.87 -17.31 -18.11
C LEU A 76 17.76 -16.79 -19.04
N ALA A 77 16.48 -17.05 -18.72
CA ALA A 77 15.34 -16.53 -19.47
C ALA A 77 15.40 -15.00 -19.54
N HIS A 78 15.68 -14.33 -18.41
CA HIS A 78 15.82 -12.87 -18.35
C HIS A 78 17.01 -12.37 -19.18
N ARG A 79 18.16 -13.06 -19.12
CA ARG A 79 19.33 -12.73 -19.95
C ARG A 79 19.02 -12.84 -21.44
N VAL A 80 18.34 -13.91 -21.86
CA VAL A 80 17.96 -14.14 -23.26
C VAL A 80 16.92 -13.11 -23.70
N LEU A 81 15.97 -12.74 -22.84
CA LEU A 81 15.03 -11.65 -23.10
C LEU A 81 15.75 -10.30 -23.32
N GLY A 82 16.86 -10.04 -22.63
CA GLY A 82 17.72 -8.88 -22.90
C GLY A 82 18.45 -8.93 -24.25
N ILE A 83 18.68 -10.13 -24.82
CA ILE A 83 19.14 -10.28 -26.21
C ILE A 83 17.99 -9.98 -27.17
N HIS A 84 16.78 -10.46 -26.88
CA HIS A 84 15.57 -10.19 -27.66
C HIS A 84 15.29 -8.70 -27.82
N ALA A 85 15.35 -7.93 -26.73
CA ALA A 85 15.15 -6.48 -26.74
C ALA A 85 16.11 -5.76 -27.71
N ARG A 86 17.39 -6.13 -27.66
CA ARG A 86 18.41 -5.58 -28.57
C ARG A 86 18.19 -6.00 -30.02
N ALA A 87 17.76 -7.24 -30.26
CA ALA A 87 17.44 -7.72 -31.60
C ALA A 87 16.24 -6.95 -32.20
N CYS A 88 15.18 -6.74 -31.41
CA CYS A 88 14.01 -5.97 -31.85
C CYS A 88 14.38 -4.53 -32.23
N ALA A 89 15.19 -3.86 -31.40
CA ALA A 89 15.64 -2.49 -31.66
C ALA A 89 16.46 -2.36 -32.96
N GLN A 90 17.19 -3.41 -33.38
CA GLN A 90 18.00 -3.39 -34.61
C GLN A 90 17.22 -3.78 -35.87
N THR A 91 16.11 -4.50 -35.73
CA THR A 91 15.43 -5.15 -36.86
C THR A 91 14.11 -4.48 -37.24
N GLY A 92 13.63 -3.50 -36.46
CA GLY A 92 12.40 -2.79 -36.75
C GLY A 92 11.17 -3.70 -36.69
N THR A 93 11.08 -4.53 -35.66
CA THR A 93 9.92 -5.40 -35.40
C THR A 93 8.63 -4.56 -35.37
N ASP A 94 7.52 -5.12 -35.88
CA ASP A 94 6.19 -4.49 -35.73
C ASP A 94 5.90 -4.22 -34.24
N PRO A 95 5.78 -2.95 -33.84
CA PRO A 95 5.67 -2.55 -32.43
C PRO A 95 4.40 -3.11 -31.78
N ARG A 96 3.29 -3.24 -32.52
CA ARG A 96 2.03 -3.76 -32.00
C ARG A 96 2.09 -5.28 -31.82
N ARG A 97 2.72 -5.99 -32.75
CA ARG A 97 2.98 -7.44 -32.62
C ARG A 97 3.88 -7.72 -31.43
N LEU A 98 4.92 -6.93 -31.24
CA LEU A 98 5.85 -7.04 -30.13
C LEU A 98 5.15 -6.79 -28.79
N ALA A 99 4.33 -5.74 -28.70
CA ALA A 99 3.50 -5.46 -27.53
C ALA A 99 2.61 -6.65 -27.14
N ASP A 100 1.93 -7.25 -28.13
CA ASP A 100 1.09 -8.41 -27.90
C ASP A 100 1.90 -9.62 -27.41
N TRP A 101 3.05 -9.89 -28.02
CA TRP A 101 3.93 -10.99 -27.59
C TRP A 101 4.48 -10.80 -26.18
N LEU A 102 4.95 -9.60 -25.82
CA LEU A 102 5.47 -9.30 -24.47
C LEU A 102 4.41 -9.46 -23.39
N LEU A 103 3.18 -9.03 -23.68
CA LEU A 103 2.07 -9.22 -22.76
C LEU A 103 1.74 -10.72 -22.63
N ASP A 104 1.57 -11.42 -23.75
CA ASP A 104 1.26 -12.85 -23.74
C ASP A 104 2.31 -13.69 -23.00
N LEU A 105 3.59 -13.37 -23.17
CA LEU A 105 4.68 -14.02 -22.45
C LEU A 105 4.49 -13.93 -20.92
N GLN A 106 4.21 -12.74 -20.39
CA GLN A 106 4.04 -12.54 -18.95
C GLN A 106 2.77 -13.21 -18.41
N LEU A 107 1.69 -13.21 -19.21
CA LEU A 107 0.42 -13.82 -18.80
C LEU A 107 0.48 -15.34 -18.78
N GLN A 108 1.20 -15.93 -19.73
CA GLN A 108 1.38 -17.38 -19.84
C GLN A 108 2.46 -17.89 -18.88
N HIS A 109 3.46 -17.06 -18.59
CA HIS A 109 4.59 -17.40 -17.71
C HIS A 109 4.74 -16.39 -16.57
N PRO A 110 3.84 -16.44 -15.56
CA PRO A 110 3.80 -15.47 -14.46
C PRO A 110 4.97 -15.57 -13.48
N ASP A 111 5.84 -16.57 -13.60
CA ASP A 111 6.97 -16.79 -12.69
C ASP A 111 8.26 -16.13 -13.22
N ALA A 112 8.54 -16.24 -14.52
CA ALA A 112 9.67 -15.61 -15.22
C ALA A 112 9.54 -15.83 -16.75
N PRO A 113 10.17 -15.01 -17.60
CA PRO A 113 10.97 -13.84 -17.26
C PRO A 113 10.13 -12.58 -16.99
N ASP A 114 10.70 -11.65 -16.22
CA ASP A 114 10.15 -10.31 -16.07
C ASP A 114 10.48 -9.45 -17.29
N VAL A 115 9.46 -8.82 -17.87
CA VAL A 115 9.61 -7.88 -18.98
C VAL A 115 9.85 -6.48 -18.41
N SER A 116 10.91 -5.83 -18.88
CA SER A 116 11.13 -4.40 -18.64
C SER A 116 10.76 -3.60 -19.88
N LEU A 117 9.75 -2.73 -19.79
CA LEU A 117 9.34 -1.87 -20.90
C LEU A 117 10.45 -0.90 -21.30
N ALA A 118 11.26 -0.44 -20.35
CA ALA A 118 12.42 0.40 -20.61
C ALA A 118 13.43 -0.24 -21.58
N ALA A 119 13.66 -1.55 -21.46
CA ALA A 119 14.54 -2.29 -22.37
C ALA A 119 14.01 -2.34 -23.82
N TYR A 120 12.68 -2.23 -24.00
CA TYR A 120 12.01 -2.25 -25.29
C TYR A 120 11.60 -0.85 -25.79
N SER A 121 11.94 0.22 -25.09
CA SER A 121 11.57 1.61 -25.44
C SER A 121 11.83 1.96 -26.91
N GLY A 122 13.00 1.57 -27.45
CA GLY A 122 13.36 1.83 -28.85
C GLY A 122 12.64 0.96 -29.89
N ALA A 123 12.02 -0.15 -29.49
CA ALA A 123 11.35 -1.09 -30.38
C ALA A 123 9.81 -1.05 -30.29
N LEU A 124 9.27 -0.65 -29.12
CA LEU A 124 7.82 -0.54 -28.92
C LEU A 124 7.24 0.74 -29.47
N ASP A 125 8.00 1.83 -29.55
CA ASP A 125 7.52 3.17 -29.88
C ASP A 125 6.20 3.56 -29.16
N ASP A 126 5.57 4.66 -29.59
CA ASP A 126 4.32 5.12 -28.99
C ASP A 126 3.13 4.21 -29.37
N ASP A 127 3.13 3.62 -30.57
CA ASP A 127 2.03 2.78 -31.08
C ASP A 127 2.02 1.41 -30.39
N GLY A 128 3.19 0.79 -30.20
CA GLY A 128 3.30 -0.47 -29.47
C GLY A 128 3.03 -0.28 -27.97
N LEU A 129 3.51 0.82 -27.37
CA LEU A 129 3.19 1.12 -25.97
C LEU A 129 1.69 1.38 -25.76
N ALA A 130 1.05 2.12 -26.68
CA ALA A 130 -0.39 2.34 -26.65
C ALA A 130 -1.17 1.02 -26.77
N ARG A 131 -0.72 0.12 -27.66
CA ARG A 131 -1.29 -1.23 -27.80
C ARG A 131 -1.13 -2.07 -26.53
N TYR A 132 0.07 -2.06 -25.94
CA TYR A 132 0.35 -2.78 -24.70
C TYR A 132 -0.57 -2.30 -23.57
N ARG A 133 -0.68 -0.98 -23.41
CA ARG A 133 -1.57 -0.34 -22.43
C ARG A 133 -3.03 -0.70 -22.65
N GLU A 134 -3.55 -0.51 -23.86
CA GLU A 134 -4.94 -0.80 -24.21
C GLU A 134 -5.31 -2.23 -23.79
N ARG A 135 -4.48 -3.21 -24.16
CA ARG A 135 -4.74 -4.61 -23.90
C ARG A 135 -4.57 -4.97 -22.42
N ALA A 136 -3.54 -4.45 -21.75
CA ALA A 136 -3.33 -4.68 -20.32
C ALA A 136 -4.49 -4.12 -19.48
N VAL A 137 -4.91 -2.87 -19.73
CA VAL A 137 -6.04 -2.23 -19.04
C VAL A 137 -7.34 -3.00 -19.29
N ALA A 138 -7.62 -3.38 -20.54
CA ALA A 138 -8.84 -4.12 -20.89
C ALA A 138 -8.96 -5.48 -20.18
N LEU A 139 -7.82 -6.13 -19.88
CA LEU A 139 -7.79 -7.37 -19.11
C LEU A 139 -7.87 -7.11 -17.59
N PHE A 140 -7.32 -5.99 -17.11
CA PHE A 140 -7.19 -5.69 -15.68
C PHE A 140 -8.44 -5.05 -15.08
N GLU A 141 -9.07 -4.14 -15.81
CA GLU A 141 -10.26 -3.42 -15.35
C GLU A 141 -11.41 -4.33 -14.89
N PRO A 142 -11.72 -5.47 -15.56
CA PRO A 142 -12.78 -6.38 -15.11
C PRO A 142 -12.43 -7.21 -13.87
N LEU A 143 -11.18 -7.22 -13.42
CA LEU A 143 -10.77 -8.02 -12.26
C LEU A 143 -11.55 -7.60 -11.00
N PRO A 144 -11.97 -8.55 -10.15
CA PRO A 144 -12.70 -8.24 -8.94
C PRO A 144 -11.84 -7.39 -7.99
N VAL A 145 -12.48 -6.45 -7.30
CA VAL A 145 -11.88 -5.70 -6.20
C VAL A 145 -11.96 -6.56 -4.95
N ILE A 146 -10.85 -6.68 -4.22
CA ILE A 146 -10.84 -7.31 -2.89
C ILE A 146 -11.37 -6.26 -1.90
N GLY A 147 -12.54 -6.51 -1.33
CA GLY A 147 -13.21 -5.59 -0.42
C GLY A 147 -12.61 -5.58 0.98
N PHE A 148 -12.97 -4.57 1.78
CA PHE A 148 -12.47 -4.44 3.15
C PHE A 148 -12.80 -5.66 4.01
N GLY A 149 -11.79 -6.23 4.67
CA GLY A 149 -11.94 -7.44 5.49
C GLY A 149 -12.02 -8.74 4.70
N GLU A 150 -11.98 -8.68 3.36
CA GLU A 150 -11.88 -9.86 2.51
C GLU A 150 -10.42 -10.27 2.31
N THR A 151 -10.21 -11.57 2.15
CA THR A 151 -8.90 -12.11 1.77
C THR A 151 -8.94 -12.46 0.29
N GLY A 152 -8.00 -11.91 -0.48
CA GLY A 152 -7.80 -12.31 -1.87
C GLY A 152 -7.48 -13.79 -1.98
N ARG A 153 -8.02 -14.45 -3.01
CA ARG A 153 -7.55 -15.80 -3.38
C ARG A 153 -6.27 -15.70 -4.17
N TYR A 154 -5.36 -16.64 -3.94
CA TYR A 154 -4.18 -16.78 -4.80
C TYR A 154 -4.62 -17.17 -6.21
N ASP A 155 -4.31 -16.31 -7.18
CA ASP A 155 -4.61 -16.50 -8.60
C ASP A 155 -3.42 -16.03 -9.43
N ARG A 156 -2.69 -16.98 -10.03
CA ARG A 156 -1.49 -16.69 -10.84
C ARG A 156 -1.77 -15.73 -11.99
N ALA A 157 -2.93 -15.82 -12.63
CA ALA A 157 -3.27 -14.93 -13.74
C ALA A 157 -3.46 -13.49 -13.24
N ARG A 158 -4.14 -13.32 -12.08
CA ARG A 158 -4.25 -12.02 -11.42
C ARG A 158 -2.89 -11.45 -11.02
N TRP A 159 -2.00 -12.26 -10.46
CA TRP A 159 -0.64 -11.84 -10.09
C TRP A 159 0.17 -11.39 -11.32
N ALA A 160 0.09 -12.12 -12.43
CA ALA A 160 0.73 -11.74 -13.69
C ALA A 160 0.26 -10.36 -14.16
N LEU A 161 -1.06 -10.17 -14.17
CA LEU A 161 -1.69 -8.93 -14.59
C LEU A 161 -1.33 -7.75 -13.68
N LEU A 162 -1.22 -7.99 -12.37
CA LEU A 162 -0.78 -6.99 -11.41
C LEU A 162 0.62 -6.49 -11.73
N ARG A 163 1.59 -7.40 -11.95
CA ARG A 163 2.97 -7.04 -12.29
C ARG A 163 3.06 -6.30 -13.62
N VAL A 164 2.29 -6.73 -14.62
CA VAL A 164 2.17 -6.04 -15.91
C VAL A 164 1.72 -4.59 -15.73
N MET A 165 0.71 -4.35 -14.90
CA MET A 165 0.16 -3.03 -14.66
C MET A 165 1.07 -2.17 -13.78
N GLU A 166 1.78 -2.75 -12.82
CA GLU A 166 2.79 -2.07 -12.02
C GLU A 166 3.96 -1.58 -12.88
N GLU A 167 4.55 -2.46 -13.71
CA GLU A 167 5.60 -2.10 -14.67
C GLU A 167 5.12 -1.01 -15.63
N LEU A 168 3.88 -1.13 -16.14
CA LEU A 168 3.33 -0.12 -17.04
C LEU A 168 3.13 1.23 -16.35
N ALA A 169 2.59 1.26 -15.13
CA ALA A 169 2.39 2.48 -14.35
C ALA A 169 3.73 3.15 -14.00
N GLU A 170 4.73 2.36 -13.60
CA GLU A 170 6.08 2.85 -13.30
C GLU A 170 6.77 3.41 -14.55
N TYR A 171 6.77 2.65 -15.65
CA TYR A 171 7.44 3.06 -16.89
C TYR A 171 6.81 4.31 -17.52
N THR A 172 5.48 4.46 -17.42
CA THR A 172 4.76 5.61 -17.98
C THR A 172 4.59 6.77 -17.00
N GLU A 173 5.03 6.61 -15.75
CA GLU A 173 4.77 7.53 -14.64
C GLU A 173 3.26 7.90 -14.54
N ASP A 174 2.39 6.95 -14.87
CA ASP A 174 0.95 7.19 -14.98
C ASP A 174 0.23 6.94 -13.65
N VAL A 175 -0.17 8.05 -13.03
CA VAL A 175 -0.88 8.08 -11.76
C VAL A 175 -2.23 7.37 -11.84
N ASP A 176 -2.96 7.47 -12.95
CA ASP A 176 -4.26 6.80 -13.10
C ASP A 176 -4.11 5.29 -13.16
N LEU A 177 -3.07 4.78 -13.83
CA LEU A 177 -2.74 3.34 -13.80
C LEU A 177 -2.33 2.88 -12.40
N GLN A 178 -1.51 3.67 -11.70
CA GLN A 178 -1.14 3.37 -10.32
C GLN A 178 -2.38 3.29 -9.41
N LEU A 179 -3.31 4.25 -9.54
CA LEU A 179 -4.55 4.26 -8.78
C LEU A 179 -5.47 3.10 -9.15
N LEU A 180 -5.55 2.73 -10.43
CA LEU A 180 -6.29 1.56 -10.88
C LEU A 180 -5.76 0.28 -10.22
N VAL A 181 -4.43 0.10 -10.18
CA VAL A 181 -3.77 -1.02 -9.49
C VAL A 181 -4.12 -1.04 -8.00
N LEU A 182 -3.87 0.06 -7.30
CA LEU A 182 -4.13 0.17 -5.86
C LEU A 182 -5.60 -0.05 -5.51
N SER A 183 -6.53 0.34 -6.39
CA SER A 183 -7.96 0.17 -6.18
C SER A 183 -8.43 -1.29 -6.25
N LYS A 184 -7.63 -2.23 -6.77
CA LYS A 184 -7.99 -3.65 -6.86
C LYS A 184 -7.84 -4.41 -5.55
N ASP A 185 -7.10 -3.86 -4.59
CA ASP A 185 -7.02 -4.39 -3.23
C ASP A 185 -7.37 -3.30 -2.22
N LEU A 186 -8.57 -3.40 -1.65
CA LEU A 186 -9.06 -2.54 -0.57
C LEU A 186 -9.31 -3.34 0.71
N SER A 187 -8.59 -4.47 0.88
CA SER A 187 -8.76 -5.40 2.00
C SER A 187 -8.47 -4.80 3.38
N SER A 188 -7.72 -3.70 3.43
CA SER A 188 -7.36 -3.02 4.67
C SER A 188 -7.50 -1.51 4.57
N GLY A 189 -7.62 -0.84 5.71
CA GLY A 189 -7.64 0.62 5.77
C GLY A 189 -6.36 1.28 5.24
N TRP A 190 -5.23 0.56 5.27
CA TRP A 190 -3.96 1.04 4.73
C TRP A 190 -3.99 1.20 3.21
N HIS A 191 -4.76 0.37 2.50
CA HIS A 191 -4.90 0.51 1.05
C HIS A 191 -5.68 1.78 0.66
N TYR A 192 -6.75 2.11 1.40
CA TYR A 192 -7.44 3.40 1.22
C TYR A 192 -6.50 4.58 1.46
N LEU A 193 -5.68 4.50 2.51
CA LEU A 193 -4.69 5.54 2.82
C LEU A 193 -3.65 5.66 1.69
N GLN A 194 -3.19 4.54 1.13
CA GLN A 194 -2.22 4.54 0.04
C GLN A 194 -2.78 5.23 -1.21
N VAL A 195 -4.01 4.89 -1.60
CA VAL A 195 -4.70 5.56 -2.72
C VAL A 195 -4.83 7.07 -2.47
N ALA A 196 -5.31 7.46 -1.28
CA ALA A 196 -5.45 8.88 -0.93
C ALA A 196 -4.10 9.62 -0.91
N THR A 197 -3.03 8.96 -0.48
CA THR A 197 -1.67 9.52 -0.46
C THR A 197 -1.16 9.78 -1.87
N VAL A 198 -1.29 8.81 -2.79
CA VAL A 198 -0.90 8.98 -4.20
C VAL A 198 -1.67 10.13 -4.85
N LEU A 199 -2.99 10.22 -4.61
CA LEU A 199 -3.81 11.33 -5.12
C LEU A 199 -3.33 12.68 -4.60
N ARG A 200 -3.12 12.79 -3.28
CA ARG A 200 -2.63 14.01 -2.64
C ARG A 200 -1.28 14.45 -3.19
N ASP A 201 -0.33 13.53 -3.27
CA ASP A 201 1.05 13.82 -3.67
C ASP A 201 1.11 14.27 -5.15
N ASN A 202 0.09 13.92 -5.95
CA ASN A 202 -0.11 14.38 -7.33
C ASN A 202 -1.11 15.55 -7.46
N GLY A 203 -1.45 16.25 -6.36
CA GLY A 203 -2.28 17.45 -6.38
C GLY A 203 -3.79 17.23 -6.57
N ARG A 204 -4.26 15.97 -6.55
CA ARG A 204 -5.68 15.59 -6.69
C ARG A 204 -6.37 15.58 -5.32
N SER A 205 -6.34 16.72 -4.66
CA SER A 205 -6.77 16.89 -3.25
C SER A 205 -8.21 16.50 -2.97
N GLU A 206 -9.14 16.76 -3.90
CA GLU A 206 -10.57 16.46 -3.69
C GLU A 206 -10.81 14.96 -3.70
N GLU A 207 -10.26 14.25 -4.68
CA GLU A 207 -10.34 12.79 -4.78
C GLU A 207 -9.61 12.11 -3.61
N ALA A 208 -8.48 12.68 -3.14
CA ALA A 208 -7.78 12.18 -1.96
C ALA A 208 -8.70 12.18 -0.73
N LEU A 209 -9.45 13.27 -0.52
CA LEU A 209 -10.40 13.39 0.58
C LEU A 209 -11.60 12.44 0.44
N GLU A 210 -12.11 12.22 -0.77
CA GLU A 210 -13.15 11.22 -1.04
C GLU A 210 -12.67 9.81 -0.67
N TRP A 211 -11.43 9.47 -1.02
CA TRP A 211 -10.83 8.19 -0.65
C TRP A 211 -10.56 8.06 0.85
N VAL A 212 -10.17 9.14 1.52
CA VAL A 212 -10.10 9.17 2.99
C VAL A 212 -11.46 8.86 3.60
N GLU A 213 -12.51 9.52 3.13
CA GLU A 213 -13.87 9.33 3.66
C GLU A 213 -14.34 7.88 3.47
N ARG A 214 -14.11 7.30 2.28
CA ARG A 214 -14.38 5.87 2.00
C ARG A 214 -13.60 4.97 2.96
N GLY A 215 -12.33 5.26 3.20
CA GLY A 215 -11.49 4.52 4.14
C GLY A 215 -12.00 4.60 5.57
N LEU A 216 -12.34 5.80 6.05
CA LEU A 216 -12.88 6.02 7.40
C LEU A 216 -14.19 5.27 7.62
N ARG A 217 -15.08 5.27 6.62
CA ARG A 217 -16.32 4.48 6.63
C ARG A 217 -16.04 2.98 6.70
N ALA A 218 -15.08 2.48 5.92
CA ALA A 218 -14.73 1.05 5.90
C ALA A 218 -14.13 0.58 7.23
N VAL A 219 -13.19 1.34 7.80
CA VAL A 219 -12.45 0.91 8.99
C VAL A 219 -13.23 1.08 10.31
N GLY A 220 -14.23 1.96 10.36
CA GLY A 220 -15.05 2.20 11.54
C GLY A 220 -14.23 2.55 12.79
N GLY A 221 -13.22 3.40 12.65
CA GLY A 221 -12.34 3.84 13.74
C GLY A 221 -11.25 2.85 14.16
N ARG A 222 -11.00 1.76 13.42
CA ARG A 222 -9.92 0.79 13.67
C ARG A 222 -8.78 0.91 12.66
N GLY A 223 -7.67 0.23 12.91
CA GLY A 223 -6.56 0.13 11.96
C GLY A 223 -6.02 1.50 11.52
N ALA A 224 -6.06 1.77 10.22
CA ALA A 224 -5.52 3.00 9.63
C ALA A 224 -6.35 4.28 9.91
N ALA A 225 -7.43 4.21 10.70
CA ALA A 225 -8.32 5.35 10.97
C ALA A 225 -7.58 6.63 11.38
N LEU A 226 -6.64 6.56 12.32
CA LEU A 226 -5.89 7.73 12.77
C LEU A 226 -5.06 8.37 11.65
N ARG A 227 -4.43 7.56 10.80
CA ARG A 227 -3.65 8.05 9.66
C ARG A 227 -4.51 8.65 8.55
N LEU A 228 -5.70 8.10 8.35
CA LEU A 228 -6.70 8.67 7.44
C LEU A 228 -7.19 10.03 7.96
N ILE A 229 -7.46 10.15 9.26
CA ILE A 229 -7.79 11.44 9.89
C ILE A 229 -6.64 12.43 9.74
N ASP A 230 -5.39 12.01 9.96
CA ASP A 230 -4.20 12.86 9.78
C ASP A 230 -4.16 13.43 8.36
N LEU A 231 -4.30 12.57 7.35
CA LEU A 231 -4.29 13.00 5.96
C LEU A 231 -5.40 14.02 5.68
N ALA A 232 -6.64 13.76 6.12
CA ALA A 232 -7.75 14.69 5.92
C ALA A 232 -7.54 16.04 6.64
N VAL A 233 -7.04 16.03 7.87
CA VAL A 233 -6.74 17.25 8.63
C VAL A 233 -5.67 18.07 7.92
N GLU A 234 -4.54 17.44 7.57
CA GLU A 234 -3.44 18.09 6.86
C GLU A 234 -3.91 18.67 5.51
N GLU A 235 -4.74 17.93 4.78
CA GLU A 235 -5.27 18.34 3.49
C GLU A 235 -6.22 19.53 3.61
N HIS A 236 -7.17 19.48 4.54
CA HIS A 236 -8.10 20.58 4.79
C HIS A 236 -7.37 21.84 5.27
N LEU A 237 -6.36 21.72 6.12
CA LEU A 237 -5.54 22.86 6.54
C LEU A 237 -4.76 23.46 5.38
N ARG A 238 -4.15 22.63 4.51
CA ARG A 238 -3.44 23.11 3.31
C ARG A 238 -4.37 23.89 2.37
N ARG A 239 -5.63 23.48 2.28
CA ARG A 239 -6.68 24.16 1.51
C ARG A 239 -7.30 25.38 2.21
N GLY A 240 -6.82 25.76 3.39
CA GLY A 240 -7.35 26.89 4.15
C GLY A 240 -8.75 26.65 4.72
N ALA A 241 -9.12 25.39 4.99
CA ALA A 241 -10.43 24.99 5.49
C ALA A 241 -10.34 24.37 6.92
N PRO A 242 -9.90 25.12 7.95
CA PRO A 242 -9.72 24.58 9.30
C PRO A 242 -11.01 24.06 9.92
N GLN A 243 -12.16 24.63 9.55
CA GLN A 243 -13.46 24.16 10.02
C GLN A 243 -13.82 22.77 9.47
N ARG A 244 -13.38 22.43 8.26
CA ARG A 244 -13.52 21.08 7.71
C ARG A 244 -12.59 20.09 8.42
N ALA A 245 -11.35 20.50 8.71
CA ALA A 245 -10.42 19.69 9.50
C ALA A 245 -10.99 19.36 10.89
N LEU A 246 -11.55 20.36 11.58
CA LEU A 246 -12.22 20.18 12.86
C LEU A 246 -13.41 19.22 12.75
N GLN A 247 -14.24 19.37 11.72
CA GLN A 247 -15.41 18.53 11.49
C GLN A 247 -15.04 17.05 11.35
N VAL A 248 -13.99 16.72 10.59
CA VAL A 248 -13.49 15.34 10.44
C VAL A 248 -13.09 14.74 11.79
N CYS A 249 -12.37 15.50 12.62
CA CYS A 249 -11.99 15.01 13.94
C CYS A 249 -13.20 14.84 14.87
N ARG A 250 -14.17 15.77 14.83
CA ARG A 250 -15.40 15.66 15.63
C ARG A 250 -16.18 14.40 15.27
N GLU A 251 -16.46 14.19 13.99
CA GLU A 251 -17.17 13.01 13.50
C GLU A 251 -16.47 11.71 13.92
N ALA A 252 -15.15 11.65 13.78
CA ALA A 252 -14.37 10.51 14.22
C ALA A 252 -14.47 10.27 15.74
N PHE A 253 -14.37 11.33 16.54
CA PHE A 253 -14.43 11.22 18.00
C PHE A 253 -15.81 10.75 18.49
N PHE A 254 -16.89 11.33 17.96
CA PHE A 254 -18.26 10.94 18.33
C PHE A 254 -18.66 9.55 17.82
N ALA A 255 -18.04 9.08 16.74
CA ALA A 255 -18.24 7.70 16.27
C ALA A 255 -17.47 6.69 17.14
N ARG A 256 -16.26 7.03 17.57
CA ARG A 256 -15.43 6.18 18.42
C ARG A 256 -14.43 7.02 19.22
N PRO A 257 -14.65 7.22 20.53
CA PRO A 257 -13.74 7.96 21.38
C PRO A 257 -12.28 7.51 21.28
N ASN A 258 -11.38 8.49 21.13
CA ASN A 258 -9.94 8.27 21.06
C ASN A 258 -9.17 9.52 21.54
N LEU A 259 -8.12 9.32 22.35
CA LEU A 259 -7.33 10.42 22.92
C LEU A 259 -6.58 11.22 21.86
N ASP A 260 -5.98 10.57 20.86
CA ASP A 260 -5.24 11.27 19.80
C ASP A 260 -6.15 12.17 18.99
N VAL A 261 -7.39 11.73 18.75
CA VAL A 261 -8.42 12.56 18.09
C VAL A 261 -8.82 13.74 18.98
N TYR A 262 -9.03 13.54 20.29
CA TYR A 262 -9.27 14.65 21.23
C TYR A 262 -8.14 15.69 21.21
N LEU A 263 -6.88 15.23 21.25
CA LEU A 263 -5.71 16.10 21.21
C LEU A 263 -5.60 16.88 19.90
N LYS A 264 -5.99 16.26 18.76
CA LYS A 264 -6.07 16.94 17.47
C LYS A 264 -7.14 18.02 17.45
N ILE A 265 -8.35 17.71 17.93
CA ILE A 265 -9.43 18.71 18.08
C ILE A 265 -8.91 19.88 18.91
N ARG A 266 -8.34 19.60 20.09
CA ARG A 266 -7.77 20.63 20.95
C ARG A 266 -6.73 21.45 20.22
N ALA A 267 -5.75 20.84 19.54
CA ALA A 267 -4.72 21.57 18.82
C ALA A 267 -5.29 22.52 17.74
N LEU A 268 -6.40 22.14 17.09
CA LEU A 268 -7.06 22.98 16.09
C LEU A 268 -7.77 24.20 16.68
N VAL A 269 -8.37 24.08 17.87
CA VAL A 269 -9.29 25.11 18.40
C VAL A 269 -8.94 25.68 19.78
N VAL A 270 -7.90 25.20 20.46
CA VAL A 270 -7.56 25.63 21.84
C VAL A 270 -7.32 27.13 21.98
N HIS A 271 -6.91 27.79 20.89
CA HIS A 271 -6.67 29.23 20.85
C HIS A 271 -7.92 30.06 20.52
N THR A 272 -9.09 29.42 20.47
CA THR A 272 -10.37 30.04 20.11
C THR A 272 -11.37 29.90 21.25
N ASP A 273 -12.35 30.79 21.30
CA ASP A 273 -13.45 30.73 22.27
C ASP A 273 -14.38 29.52 22.06
N GLU A 274 -14.22 28.78 20.96
CA GLU A 274 -14.96 27.54 20.68
C GLU A 274 -14.46 26.35 21.51
N TRP A 275 -13.24 26.41 22.05
CA TRP A 275 -12.66 25.26 22.77
C TRP A 275 -13.39 24.89 24.06
N PRO A 276 -13.66 25.81 25.01
CA PRO A 276 -14.35 25.44 26.24
C PRO A 276 -15.72 24.75 26.03
N PRO A 277 -16.64 25.26 25.20
CA PRO A 277 -17.91 24.58 24.95
C PRO A 277 -17.74 23.26 24.20
N LEU A 278 -16.83 23.19 23.21
CA LEU A 278 -16.59 21.94 22.48
C LEU A 278 -15.98 20.86 23.39
N ARG A 279 -15.02 21.20 24.25
CA ARG A 279 -14.45 20.27 25.23
C ARG A 279 -15.54 19.69 26.11
N ALA A 280 -16.45 20.52 26.62
CA ALA A 280 -17.58 20.07 27.44
C ALA A 280 -18.48 19.09 26.66
N GLU A 281 -18.75 19.35 25.38
CA GLU A 281 -19.50 18.44 24.50
C GLU A 281 -18.79 17.08 24.35
N LEU A 282 -17.48 17.07 24.08
CA LEU A 282 -16.68 15.84 23.94
C LEU A 282 -16.65 15.02 25.24
N VAL A 283 -16.43 15.69 26.38
CA VAL A 283 -16.40 15.06 27.70
C VAL A 283 -17.77 14.49 28.07
N ASN A 284 -18.85 15.25 27.84
CA ASN A 284 -20.22 14.77 28.08
C ASN A 284 -20.55 13.54 27.25
N HIS A 285 -20.08 13.48 25.99
CA HIS A 285 -20.25 12.30 25.17
C HIS A 285 -19.56 11.07 25.76
N LEU A 286 -18.33 11.21 26.29
CA LEU A 286 -17.63 10.10 26.98
C LEU A 286 -18.41 9.61 28.21
N VAL A 287 -18.97 10.54 28.98
CA VAL A 287 -19.78 10.24 30.18
C VAL A 287 -21.05 9.48 29.78
N GLN A 288 -21.72 9.92 28.72
CA GLN A 288 -22.95 9.29 28.22
C GLN A 288 -22.70 7.92 27.60
N ASP A 289 -21.59 7.76 26.86
CA ASP A 289 -21.18 6.46 26.30
C ASP A 289 -20.91 5.46 27.44
N GLY A 290 -20.11 5.86 28.43
CA GLY A 290 -19.84 5.08 29.65
C GLY A 290 -19.18 3.72 29.42
N SER A 291 -18.85 3.35 28.17
CA SER A 291 -18.15 2.11 27.87
C SER A 291 -16.75 2.12 28.47
N ARG A 292 -16.18 0.93 28.64
CA ARG A 292 -14.80 0.79 29.11
C ARG A 292 -13.81 1.62 28.29
N LEU A 293 -13.99 1.71 26.98
CA LEU A 293 -13.15 2.51 26.09
C LEU A 293 -13.32 4.02 26.39
N ALA A 294 -14.56 4.50 26.50
CA ALA A 294 -14.84 5.89 26.80
C ALA A 294 -14.28 6.32 28.16
N VAL A 295 -14.43 5.48 29.20
CA VAL A 295 -13.85 5.71 30.53
C VAL A 295 -12.33 5.75 30.49
N GLU A 296 -11.68 4.87 29.72
CA GLU A 296 -10.22 4.90 29.54
C GLU A 296 -9.75 6.20 28.86
N VAL A 297 -10.44 6.62 27.79
CA VAL A 297 -10.14 7.90 27.12
C VAL A 297 -10.35 9.07 28.08
N TYR A 298 -11.43 9.05 28.86
CA TYR A 298 -11.73 10.07 29.86
C TYR A 298 -10.62 10.18 30.89
N ARG A 299 -10.17 9.07 31.49
CA ARG A 299 -9.04 9.05 32.45
C ARG A 299 -7.79 9.68 31.85
N ARG A 300 -7.47 9.36 30.60
CA ARG A 300 -6.29 9.93 29.92
C ARG A 300 -6.45 11.42 29.62
N ILE A 301 -7.66 11.90 29.37
CA ILE A 301 -7.93 13.34 29.27
C ILE A 301 -7.67 14.04 30.61
N VAL A 302 -8.15 13.47 31.73
CA VAL A 302 -7.88 14.00 33.07
C VAL A 302 -6.37 14.11 33.32
N GLU A 303 -5.61 13.06 33.02
CA GLU A 303 -4.14 13.07 33.16
C GLU A 303 -3.47 14.15 32.29
N VAL A 304 -3.97 14.34 31.08
CA VAL A 304 -3.48 15.36 30.14
C VAL A 304 -3.75 16.77 30.66
N GLU A 305 -4.93 17.04 31.22
CA GLU A 305 -5.24 18.36 31.78
C GLU A 305 -4.54 18.59 33.12
N LEU A 306 -4.39 17.57 33.96
CA LEU A 306 -3.57 17.61 35.20
C LEU A 306 -2.11 18.00 34.92
N ALA A 307 -1.55 17.59 33.78
CA ALA A 307 -0.18 17.94 33.41
C ALA A 307 -0.03 19.42 32.98
N ARG A 308 -1.14 20.08 32.62
CA ARG A 308 -1.16 21.47 32.12
C ARG A 308 -1.50 22.40 33.28
N ARG A 309 -0.46 23.05 33.82
CA ARG A 309 -0.56 23.88 35.03
C ARG A 309 -1.35 25.18 34.77
N GLY A 310 -2.29 25.50 35.65
CA GLY A 310 -2.98 26.80 35.74
C GLY A 310 -4.24 26.73 36.62
N ILE A 311 -4.75 27.89 37.06
CA ILE A 311 -5.87 27.98 38.02
C ILE A 311 -7.20 27.61 37.35
N GLU A 312 -7.42 28.05 36.10
CA GLU A 312 -8.63 27.70 35.33
C GLU A 312 -8.67 26.20 34.99
N GLU A 313 -7.49 25.59 34.80
CA GLU A 313 -7.33 24.16 34.60
C GLU A 313 -7.59 23.35 35.89
N GLN A 314 -7.38 23.91 37.07
CA GLN A 314 -7.64 23.23 38.35
C GLN A 314 -9.14 23.00 38.58
N ASP A 315 -9.99 24.02 38.48
CA ASP A 315 -11.44 23.85 38.65
C ASP A 315 -12.00 22.86 37.62
N LEU A 316 -11.53 22.93 36.37
CA LEU A 316 -11.88 21.97 35.33
C LEU A 316 -11.49 20.54 35.73
N VAL A 317 -10.25 20.32 36.19
CA VAL A 317 -9.78 18.99 36.60
C VAL A 317 -10.64 18.45 37.73
N MET A 318 -11.03 19.28 38.69
CA MET A 318 -11.88 18.86 39.80
C MET A 318 -13.26 18.40 39.31
N ASP A 319 -13.89 19.16 38.42
CA ASP A 319 -15.18 18.80 37.82
C ASP A 319 -15.06 17.50 37.01
N LEU A 320 -13.95 17.33 36.27
CA LEU A 320 -13.69 16.10 35.52
C LEU A 320 -13.53 14.89 36.45
N LEU A 321 -12.82 15.05 37.58
CA LEU A 321 -12.62 13.99 38.58
C LEU A 321 -13.94 13.62 39.29
N GLU A 322 -14.80 14.59 39.57
CA GLU A 322 -16.15 14.37 40.12
C GLU A 322 -17.01 13.50 39.19
N GLN A 323 -17.05 13.84 37.90
CA GLN A 323 -17.78 13.04 36.90
C GLN A 323 -17.17 11.64 36.76
N LEU A 324 -15.85 11.53 36.75
CA LEU A 324 -15.15 10.25 36.66
C LEU A 324 -15.43 9.36 37.89
N ARG A 325 -15.55 9.94 39.09
CA ARG A 325 -15.97 9.22 40.30
C ARG A 325 -17.34 8.57 40.10
N GLY A 326 -18.29 9.28 39.48
CA GLY A 326 -19.62 8.75 39.17
C GLY A 326 -19.61 7.60 38.15
N LEU A 327 -18.72 7.65 37.15
CA LEU A 327 -18.62 6.62 36.11
C LEU A 327 -17.99 5.31 36.59
N GLN A 328 -17.16 5.34 37.62
CA GLN A 328 -16.39 4.18 38.08
C GLN A 328 -16.19 4.18 39.60
N PRO A 329 -17.28 4.15 40.38
CA PRO A 329 -17.23 4.34 41.83
C PRO A 329 -16.31 3.32 42.53
N ASP A 330 -16.31 2.06 42.07
CA ASP A 330 -15.56 0.97 42.69
C ASP A 330 -14.03 1.07 42.44
N ALA A 331 -13.62 1.67 41.33
CA ALA A 331 -12.22 1.79 40.93
C ALA A 331 -11.64 3.20 41.10
N PHE A 332 -12.46 4.16 41.54
CA PHE A 332 -12.07 5.56 41.65
C PHE A 332 -11.06 5.80 42.78
N ALA A 333 -11.21 5.11 43.91
CA ALA A 333 -10.32 5.27 45.06
C ALA A 333 -8.87 4.92 44.69
N ASP A 334 -8.65 3.77 44.05
CA ASP A 334 -7.32 3.33 43.58
C ASP A 334 -6.75 4.29 42.53
N TYR A 335 -7.60 4.77 41.61
CA TYR A 335 -7.19 5.75 40.60
C TYR A 335 -6.77 7.09 41.22
N LEU A 336 -7.51 7.57 42.22
CA LEU A 336 -7.19 8.81 42.92
C LEU A 336 -5.90 8.68 43.74
N GLU A 337 -5.68 7.54 44.39
CA GLU A 337 -4.41 7.26 45.08
C GLU A 337 -3.23 7.29 44.09
N HIS A 338 -3.42 6.71 42.90
CA HIS A 338 -2.43 6.80 41.83
C HIS A 338 -2.10 8.26 41.45
N ILE A 339 -3.12 9.11 41.26
CA ILE A 339 -2.92 10.55 40.99
C ILE A 339 -2.13 11.21 42.14
N ARG A 340 -2.55 11.02 43.40
CA ARG A 340 -1.86 11.60 44.56
C ARG A 340 -0.39 11.20 44.62
N SER A 341 -0.09 9.92 44.38
CA SER A 341 1.28 9.39 44.39
C SER A 341 2.18 9.97 43.30
N ARG A 342 1.61 10.30 42.14
CA ARG A 342 2.34 10.87 41.00
C ARG A 342 2.56 12.37 41.15
N HIS A 343 1.67 13.06 41.88
CA HIS A 343 1.67 14.51 42.06
C HIS A 343 2.03 14.94 43.49
N VAL A 344 2.83 14.16 44.23
CA VAL A 344 3.23 14.46 45.64
C VAL A 344 3.87 15.85 45.82
N ALA A 345 4.54 16.36 44.78
CA ALA A 345 5.17 17.68 44.82
C ALA A 345 4.20 18.84 44.58
N ASP A 346 2.97 18.56 44.13
CA ASP A 346 1.95 19.54 43.78
C ASP A 346 1.00 19.79 44.96
N ARG A 347 1.45 20.62 45.91
CA ARG A 347 0.71 20.89 47.16
C ARG A 347 -0.63 21.55 46.92
N GLU A 348 -0.72 22.41 45.90
CA GLU A 348 -1.96 23.13 45.58
C GLU A 348 -3.04 22.15 45.09
N LEU A 349 -2.68 21.23 44.19
CA LEU A 349 -3.57 20.15 43.76
C LEU A 349 -4.01 19.28 44.94
N LEU A 350 -3.09 18.86 45.81
CA LEU A 350 -3.41 18.00 46.96
C LEU A 350 -4.34 18.68 47.99
N ASP A 351 -4.12 19.97 48.23
CA ASP A 351 -4.98 20.77 49.11
C ASP A 351 -6.38 20.90 48.51
N GLU A 352 -6.49 21.14 47.20
CA GLU A 352 -7.79 21.28 46.53
C GLU A 352 -8.57 19.95 46.47
N LEU A 353 -7.89 18.84 46.19
CA LEU A 353 -8.46 17.49 46.31
C LEU A 353 -9.06 17.26 47.70
N SER A 354 -8.31 17.65 48.75
CA SER A 354 -8.75 17.50 50.14
C SER A 354 -9.97 18.38 50.46
N LYS A 355 -9.99 19.64 49.99
CA LYS A 355 -11.11 20.57 50.21
C LYS A 355 -12.42 20.07 49.61
N ARG A 356 -12.37 19.49 48.40
CA ARG A 356 -13.57 18.97 47.70
C ARG A 356 -13.93 17.53 48.10
N GLY A 357 -13.26 16.95 49.10
CA GLY A 357 -13.58 15.62 49.62
C GLY A 357 -13.30 14.49 48.61
N PHE A 358 -12.22 14.64 47.84
CA PHE A 358 -11.58 13.53 47.14
C PHE A 358 -10.74 12.74 48.13
#